data_AF-A0A2M7KJ94-F1
#
_entry.id   AF-A0A2M7KJ94-F1
#
_cell.length_a   1.000
_cell.length_b   1.000
_cell.length_c   1.000
_cell.angle_alpha   90.00
_cell.angle_beta   90.00
_cell.angle_gamma   90.00
#
_symmetry.space_group_name_H-M   'P 1'
#
loop_
_entity.id
_entity.type
_entity.pdbx_description
1 polymer ?
#
loop_
_entity_poly.entity_id
_entity_poly.type
_entity_poly.pdbx_seq_one_letter_code
_entity_poly.pdbx_strand_id
1 'polypeptide(L)'
;MFTLSETPSWLKPSELVKEIQCLRKRLCKLESLAKDFDVDVDAEAAPKASATAEAKAAPRAKRGKRGAIRGGIVEILTESGKPVHAKELLAALKERGVVVGGKEPLISLSRSLYAGDRFVNVGGNTWKLK
;
A
#
# COMPACT_ATOMS: atom_id res chain seq x y z
N MET A 1 -15.76 34.84 -2.16
CA MET A 1 -17.12 34.27 -2.02
C MET A 1 -17.33 33.35 -3.21
N PHE A 2 -17.39 32.02 -3.00
CA PHE A 2 -17.65 31.06 -4.08
C PHE A 2 -19.16 30.82 -4.17
N THR A 3 -19.78 31.18 -5.29
CA THR A 3 -21.20 30.96 -5.57
C THR A 3 -21.42 29.53 -6.03
N LEU A 4 -22.08 28.73 -5.18
CA LEU A 4 -22.57 27.38 -5.48
C LEU A 4 -23.82 27.45 -6.38
N SER A 5 -23.68 27.96 -7.60
CA SER A 5 -24.83 28.10 -8.51
C SER A 5 -24.51 27.54 -9.89
N GLU A 6 -24.25 26.25 -9.96
CA GLU A 6 -24.33 25.49 -11.22
C GLU A 6 -24.54 24.01 -10.88
N THR A 7 -25.69 23.70 -10.31
CA THR A 7 -26.19 22.32 -10.34
C THR A 7 -26.71 22.05 -11.75
N PRO A 8 -26.13 21.09 -12.50
CA PRO A 8 -26.62 20.74 -13.83
C PRO A 8 -28.10 20.33 -13.78
N SER A 9 -28.93 20.99 -14.60
CA SER A 9 -30.39 20.90 -14.61
C SER A 9 -30.97 19.52 -14.97
N TRP A 10 -30.13 18.57 -15.37
CA TRP A 10 -30.52 17.22 -15.79
C TRP A 10 -30.39 16.18 -14.68
N LEU A 11 -29.84 16.55 -13.51
CA LEU A 11 -29.70 15.64 -12.39
C LEU A 11 -30.71 15.97 -11.30
N LYS A 12 -31.74 15.13 -11.18
CA LYS A 12 -32.76 15.28 -10.13
C LYS A 12 -32.05 15.23 -8.76
N PRO A 13 -32.27 16.20 -7.85
CA PRO A 13 -31.63 16.21 -6.52
C PRO A 13 -31.84 14.90 -5.74
N SER A 14 -32.96 14.21 -5.98
CA SER A 14 -33.28 12.92 -5.38
C SER A 14 -32.37 11.77 -5.83
N GLU A 15 -31.88 11.77 -7.07
CA GLU A 15 -30.95 10.74 -7.56
C GLU A 15 -29.55 10.96 -7.00
N LEU A 16 -29.11 12.22 -6.91
CA LEU A 16 -27.83 12.58 -6.30
C LEU A 16 -27.79 12.19 -4.81
N VAL A 17 -28.88 12.41 -4.07
CA VAL A 17 -28.99 11.99 -2.67
C VAL A 17 -28.91 10.47 -2.52
N LYS A 18 -29.57 9.70 -3.39
CA LYS A 18 -29.48 8.23 -3.41
C LYS A 18 -28.06 7.75 -3.68
N GLU A 19 -27.38 8.38 -4.63
CA GLU A 19 -26.01 8.02 -5.00
C GLU A 19 -25.02 8.35 -3.87
N ILE A 20 -25.12 9.53 -3.27
CA ILE A 20 -24.34 9.91 -2.08
C ILE A 20 -24.58 8.91 -0.93
N GLN A 21 -25.83 8.52 -0.69
CA GLN A 21 -26.17 7.54 0.35
C GLN A 21 -25.61 6.15 0.03
N CYS A 22 -25.62 5.74 -1.24
CA CYS A 22 -25.05 4.49 -1.70
C CYS A 22 -23.52 4.47 -1.54
N LEU A 23 -22.85 5.56 -1.91
CA LEU A 23 -21.41 5.73 -1.74
C LEU A 23 -21.02 5.70 -0.26
N ARG A 24 -21.78 6.37 0.60
CA ARG A 24 -21.54 6.37 2.06
C ARG A 24 -21.67 4.96 2.66
N LYS A 25 -22.65 4.17 2.23
CA LYS A 25 -22.79 2.76 2.64
C LYS A 25 -21.60 1.91 2.20
N ARG A 26 -21.10 2.10 0.98
CA ARG A 26 -19.91 1.40 0.47
C ARG A 26 -18.66 1.77 1.27
N LEU A 27 -18.49 3.05 1.60
CA LEU A 27 -17.38 3.52 2.45
C LEU A 27 -17.42 2.88 3.84
N CYS A 28 -18.58 2.88 4.52
CA CYS A 28 -18.71 2.15 5.80
C CYS A 28 -18.36 0.67 5.68
N LYS A 29 -18.76 0.01 4.58
CA LYS A 29 -18.45 -1.41 4.39
C LYS A 29 -16.95 -1.65 4.22
N LEU A 30 -16.26 -0.77 3.49
CA LEU A 30 -14.81 -0.81 3.33
C LEU A 30 -14.08 -0.52 4.65
N GLU A 31 -14.58 0.42 5.45
CA GLU A 31 -14.04 0.73 6.77
C GLU A 31 -14.20 -0.43 7.76
N SER A 32 -15.36 -1.10 7.77
CA SER A 32 -15.55 -2.31 8.58
C SER A 32 -14.59 -3.42 8.14
N LEU A 33 -14.50 -3.68 6.83
CA LEU A 33 -13.54 -4.65 6.28
C LEU A 33 -12.10 -4.30 6.64
N ALA A 34 -11.75 -3.01 6.73
CA ALA A 34 -10.42 -2.58 7.14
C ALA A 34 -10.11 -2.85 8.62
N LYS A 35 -11.13 -2.87 9.49
CA LYS A 35 -10.98 -3.21 10.93
C LYS A 35 -10.79 -4.71 11.15
N ASP A 36 -11.34 -5.55 10.28
CA ASP A 36 -11.10 -7.01 10.30
C ASP A 36 -9.65 -7.39 9.93
N PHE A 37 -8.82 -6.43 9.48
CA PHE A 37 -7.39 -6.61 9.24
C PHE A 37 -6.51 -6.11 10.39
N ASP A 38 -7.04 -5.96 11.62
CA ASP A 38 -6.19 -5.86 12.81
C ASP A 38 -5.48 -7.22 13.00
N VAL A 39 -4.21 -7.26 12.60
CA VAL A 39 -3.37 -8.45 12.66
C VAL A 39 -2.76 -8.51 14.05
N ASP A 40 -3.27 -9.40 14.89
CA ASP A 40 -2.57 -9.91 16.07
C ASP A 40 -1.20 -10.44 15.63
N VAL A 41 -0.14 -9.91 16.24
CA VAL A 41 1.25 -10.29 15.96
C VAL A 41 1.68 -11.23 17.07
N ASP A 42 1.44 -12.53 16.85
CA ASP A 42 2.11 -13.56 17.63
C ASP A 42 3.61 -13.55 17.33
N ALA A 43 4.36 -13.49 18.42
CA ALA A 43 5.79 -13.70 18.48
C ALA A 43 6.14 -15.19 18.24
N GLU A 44 7.42 -15.46 18.00
CA GLU A 44 8.06 -16.78 17.82
C GLU A 44 7.85 -17.43 16.42
N ALA A 45 8.85 -18.00 15.72
CA ALA A 45 10.19 -18.42 16.08
C ALA A 45 11.10 -18.46 14.83
N ALA A 46 12.40 -18.34 15.07
CA ALA A 46 13.50 -18.35 14.10
C ALA A 46 13.67 -19.67 13.32
N PRO A 47 14.55 -19.70 12.31
CA PRO A 47 15.79 -20.45 12.53
C PRO A 47 17.07 -19.70 12.14
N LYS A 48 18.15 -20.07 12.84
CA LYS A 48 19.53 -19.60 12.69
C LYS A 48 20.18 -20.13 11.41
N ALA A 49 20.99 -19.31 10.73
CA ALA A 49 22.32 -19.72 10.25
C ALA A 49 23.15 -18.55 9.69
N SER A 50 24.40 -18.51 10.17
CA SER A 50 25.63 -17.92 9.60
C SER A 50 25.86 -16.41 9.64
N ALA A 51 26.92 -16.07 10.37
CA ALA A 51 27.48 -14.75 10.61
C ALA A 51 28.35 -14.25 9.45
N THR A 52 28.42 -12.93 9.25
CA THR A 52 29.66 -12.11 9.28
C THR A 52 29.26 -10.64 9.46
N ALA A 53 29.96 -9.93 10.35
CA ALA A 53 29.84 -8.51 10.69
C ALA A 53 30.07 -7.61 9.44
N GLU A 54 29.58 -6.37 9.29
CA GLU A 54 29.70 -5.20 10.17
C GLU A 54 28.61 -4.12 9.90
N ALA A 55 28.11 -3.58 11.01
CA ALA A 55 27.59 -2.23 11.28
C ALA A 55 27.25 -1.24 10.13
N LYS A 56 25.95 -0.88 10.04
CA LYS A 56 25.45 0.43 10.53
C LYS A 56 23.98 0.32 10.92
N ALA A 57 23.75 0.26 12.23
CA ALA A 57 22.43 0.31 12.83
C ALA A 57 21.85 1.73 12.74
N ALA A 58 20.67 1.86 12.15
CA ALA A 58 19.68 2.83 12.60
C ALA A 58 18.58 2.05 13.32
N PRO A 59 18.10 2.49 14.50
CA PRO A 59 17.03 1.82 15.20
C PRO A 59 15.78 1.98 14.33
N ARG A 60 15.36 0.91 13.65
CA ARG A 60 14.15 0.93 12.83
C ARG A 60 12.96 0.99 13.78
N ALA A 61 12.64 2.21 14.20
CA ALA A 61 11.42 2.55 14.92
C ALA A 61 10.27 1.79 14.28
N LYS A 62 9.47 1.11 15.11
CA LYS A 62 8.33 0.25 14.77
C LYS A 62 7.40 0.93 13.75
N ARG A 63 7.76 0.92 12.47
CA ARG A 63 6.92 1.34 11.37
C ARG A 63 5.93 0.21 11.19
N GLY A 64 4.64 0.45 11.47
CA GLY A 64 3.59 -0.54 11.26
C GLY A 64 3.71 -1.19 9.88
N LYS A 65 3.17 -2.41 9.70
CA LYS A 65 3.36 -3.30 8.54
C LYS A 65 3.36 -2.60 7.16
N ARG A 66 2.53 -1.57 6.97
CA ARG A 66 2.52 -0.73 5.74
C ARG A 66 3.79 0.09 5.53
N GLY A 67 4.35 0.65 6.61
CA GLY A 67 5.63 1.34 6.61
C GLY A 67 6.82 0.41 6.42
N ALA A 68 6.73 -0.86 6.84
CA ALA A 68 7.73 -1.88 6.54
C ALA A 68 7.69 -2.29 5.06
N ILE A 69 6.50 -2.54 4.49
CA ILE A 69 6.33 -2.80 3.05
C ILE A 69 6.84 -1.63 2.22
N ARG A 70 6.39 -0.40 2.51
CA ARG A 70 6.85 0.80 1.79
C ARG A 70 8.35 1.06 1.99
N GLY A 71 8.88 0.81 3.18
CA GLY A 71 10.30 0.91 3.47
C GLY A 71 11.12 -0.09 2.64
N GLY A 72 10.71 -1.35 2.61
CA GLY A 72 11.35 -2.39 1.80
C GLY A 72 11.28 -2.10 0.31
N ILE A 73 10.16 -1.59 -0.20
CA ILE A 73 10.04 -1.17 -1.60
C ILE A 73 11.01 -0.03 -1.92
N VAL A 74 11.09 0.99 -1.05
CA VAL A 74 12.04 2.10 -1.24
C VAL A 74 13.47 1.56 -1.26
N GLU A 75 13.84 0.66 -0.37
CA GLU A 75 15.16 0.02 -0.36
C GLU A 75 15.43 -0.73 -1.66
N ILE A 76 14.51 -1.58 -2.11
CA ILE A 76 14.67 -2.36 -3.36
C ILE A 76 14.80 -1.43 -4.59
N LEU A 77 13.99 -0.38 -4.67
CA LEU A 77 14.06 0.58 -5.78
C LEU A 77 15.31 1.47 -5.72
N THR A 78 15.81 1.76 -4.52
CA THR A 78 17.06 2.53 -4.33
C THR A 78 18.27 1.67 -4.69
N GLU A 79 18.31 0.42 -4.26
CA GLU A 79 19.41 -0.51 -4.52
C GLU A 79 19.48 -0.91 -6.00
N SER A 80 18.34 -1.14 -6.64
CA SER A 80 18.30 -1.52 -8.06
C SER A 80 18.61 -0.36 -9.01
N GLY A 81 18.35 0.89 -8.59
CA GLY A 81 18.57 2.10 -9.40
C GLY A 81 17.77 2.15 -10.71
N LYS A 82 16.80 1.23 -10.89
CA LYS A 82 16.04 1.04 -12.13
C LYS A 82 14.54 0.89 -11.81
N PRO A 83 13.66 1.14 -12.77
CA PRO A 83 12.26 0.77 -12.64
C PRO A 83 12.12 -0.75 -12.46
N VAL A 84 11.41 -1.20 -11.42
CA VAL A 84 11.23 -2.62 -11.09
C VAL A 84 9.76 -3.00 -11.23
N HIS A 85 9.50 -4.19 -11.78
CA HIS A 85 8.13 -4.66 -11.98
C HIS A 85 7.49 -5.08 -10.64
N ALA A 86 6.17 -4.88 -10.48
CA ALA A 86 5.45 -5.21 -9.25
C ALA A 86 5.60 -6.67 -8.79
N LYS A 87 5.74 -7.61 -9.74
CA LYS A 87 6.03 -9.03 -9.44
C LYS A 87 7.40 -9.23 -8.80
N GLU A 88 8.42 -8.55 -9.32
CA GLU A 88 9.79 -8.62 -8.81
C GLU A 88 9.90 -7.95 -7.45
N LEU A 89 9.22 -6.80 -7.26
CA LEU A 89 9.10 -6.16 -5.95
C LEU A 89 8.48 -7.10 -4.92
N LEU A 90 7.44 -7.85 -5.30
CA LEU A 90 6.78 -8.80 -4.41
C LEU A 90 7.69 -9.99 -4.05
N ALA A 91 8.45 -10.51 -5.01
CA ALA A 91 9.43 -11.56 -4.76
C ALA A 91 10.57 -11.08 -3.84
N ALA A 92 11.14 -9.91 -4.14
CA ALA A 92 12.21 -9.31 -3.33
C ALA A 92 11.74 -8.93 -1.92
N LEU A 93 10.49 -8.48 -1.76
CA LEU A 93 9.90 -8.27 -0.42
C LEU A 93 9.76 -9.59 0.35
N LYS A 94 9.34 -10.67 -0.34
CA LYS A 94 9.23 -12.00 0.27
C LYS A 94 10.60 -12.52 0.73
N GLU A 95 11.64 -12.33 -0.07
CA GLU A 95 13.03 -12.68 0.29
C GLU A 95 13.53 -11.91 1.51
N ARG A 96 13.10 -10.65 1.67
CA ARG A 96 13.39 -9.82 2.85
C ARG A 96 12.49 -10.10 4.06
N GLY A 97 11.69 -11.16 4.02
CA GLY A 97 10.78 -11.54 5.11
C GLY A 97 9.53 -10.67 5.22
N VAL A 98 9.26 -9.80 4.24
CA VAL A 98 8.09 -8.92 4.22
C VAL A 98 6.99 -9.56 3.38
N VAL A 99 6.04 -10.21 4.05
CA VAL A 99 4.89 -10.83 3.38
C VAL A 99 3.78 -9.80 3.15
N VAL A 100 3.46 -9.58 1.87
CA VAL A 100 2.25 -8.85 1.47
C VAL A 100 1.06 -9.80 1.56
N GLY A 101 0.18 -9.59 2.55
CA GLY A 101 -1.01 -10.43 2.75
C GLY A 101 -2.16 -10.11 1.79
N GLY A 102 -3.17 -10.98 1.80
CA GLY A 102 -4.43 -10.84 1.06
C GLY A 102 -4.65 -11.94 0.00
N LYS A 103 -5.87 -12.02 -0.53
CA LYS A 103 -6.25 -12.97 -1.59
C LYS A 103 -5.42 -12.78 -2.86
N GLU A 104 -5.04 -11.54 -3.16
CA GLU A 104 -4.22 -11.16 -4.32
C GLU A 104 -3.13 -10.16 -3.89
N PRO A 105 -1.94 -10.66 -3.51
CA PRO A 105 -0.90 -9.82 -2.91
C PRO A 105 -0.29 -8.83 -3.93
N LEU A 106 -0.32 -9.15 -5.23
CA LEU A 106 0.13 -8.26 -6.30
C LEU A 106 -0.76 -7.02 -6.44
N ILE A 107 -2.09 -7.19 -6.33
CA ILE A 107 -3.05 -6.07 -6.39
C ILE A 107 -2.94 -5.23 -5.12
N SER A 108 -2.79 -5.89 -3.97
CA SER A 108 -2.56 -5.21 -2.68
C SER A 108 -1.30 -4.32 -2.72
N LEU A 109 -0.19 -4.87 -3.24
CA LEU A 109 1.07 -4.14 -3.42
C LEU A 109 0.88 -2.96 -4.39
N SER A 110 0.31 -3.20 -5.57
CA SER A 110 0.06 -2.16 -6.56
C SER A 110 -0.80 -1.02 -6.00
N ARG A 111 -1.87 -1.35 -5.27
CA ARG A 111 -2.73 -0.34 -4.63
C ARG A 111 -1.99 0.44 -3.54
N SER A 112 -1.10 -0.21 -2.77
CA SER A 112 -0.24 0.46 -1.80
C SER A 112 0.76 1.41 -2.45
N LEU A 113 1.29 1.05 -3.63
CA LEU A 113 2.19 1.87 -4.44
C LEU A 113 1.47 3.09 -5.01
N TYR A 114 0.28 2.90 -5.61
CA TYR A 114 -0.56 4.01 -6.08
C TYR A 114 -0.95 4.98 -4.97
N ALA A 115 -1.17 4.49 -3.76
CA ALA A 115 -1.48 5.33 -2.60
C ALA A 115 -0.24 6.04 -2.01
N GLY A 116 0.95 5.91 -2.60
CA GLY A 116 2.19 6.53 -2.12
C GLY A 116 2.74 7.53 -3.11
N ASP A 117 2.88 8.80 -2.70
CA ASP A 117 3.39 9.88 -3.55
C ASP A 117 4.88 9.72 -3.99
N ARG A 118 5.58 8.78 -3.35
CA ARG A 118 7.01 8.52 -3.59
C ARG A 118 7.29 7.59 -4.77
N PHE A 119 6.26 6.97 -5.34
CA PHE A 119 6.41 5.98 -6.40
C PHE A 119 5.73 6.46 -7.68
N VAL A 120 6.42 6.30 -8.80
CA VAL A 120 5.89 6.63 -10.13
C VAL A 120 5.82 5.37 -10.96
N ASN A 121 4.66 5.12 -11.58
CA ASN A 121 4.50 4.05 -12.55
C ASN A 121 5.08 4.50 -13.90
N VAL A 122 6.03 3.74 -14.44
CA VAL A 122 6.71 4.02 -15.72
C VAL A 122 6.02 3.30 -16.89
N GLY A 123 5.06 2.41 -16.59
CA GLY A 123 4.31 1.62 -17.56
C GLY A 123 4.34 0.14 -17.23
N GLY A 124 3.26 -0.57 -17.59
CA GLY A 124 3.20 -2.04 -17.47
C GLY A 124 3.43 -2.57 -16.04
N ASN A 125 2.92 -1.89 -15.00
CA ASN A 125 3.17 -2.21 -13.58
C ASN A 125 4.65 -2.17 -13.16
N THR A 126 5.44 -1.34 -13.84
CA THR A 126 6.83 -1.06 -13.49
C THR A 126 6.91 0.23 -12.70
N TRP A 127 7.59 0.19 -11.55
CA TRP A 127 7.61 1.27 -10.58
C TRP A 127 9.03 1.80 -10.40
N LYS A 128 9.16 3.11 -10.30
CA LYS A 128 10.39 3.78 -9.89
C LYS A 128 10.14 4.70 -8.71
N LEU A 129 11.21 5.06 -8.01
CA LEU A 129 11.17 6.20 -7.10
C LEU A 129 11.07 7.48 -7.92
N LYS A 130 10.26 8.41 -7.41
CA LYS A 130 10.14 9.75 -7.99
C LYS A 130 11.44 10.53 -7.87
#